data_AF-A0A8T5IB05-F1
#
_entry.id   AF-A0A8T5IB05-F1
#
_cell.length_a   1.000
_cell.length_b   1.000
_cell.length_c   1.000
_cell.angle_alpha   90.00
_cell.angle_beta   90.00
_cell.angle_gamma   90.00
#
_symmetry.space_group_name_H-M   'P 1'
#
loop_
_entity.id
_entity.type
_entity.pdbx_description
1 polymer ?
#
loop_
_entity_poly.entity_id
_entity_poly.type
_entity_poly.pdbx_seq_one_letter_code
_entity_poly.pdbx_strand_id
1 'polypeptide(L)'
;SALAANLQLFSSLLQNWLGGATFLGGFVNGQPISGLAYWIHSTPLLETVITGSFRWVFALQAVGHVLFYTLFSILFAFFWVNTSGQDARSQAGKIMSSGMSMPGFRKDERVLESILKRYVTPLTIMGGAAIGLLASVANLLGALVGGTAILLAVMIIYQLYQNIAQQHAVDMNPALRGFFGG
;
A
#
# COMPACT_ATOMS: atom_id res chain seq x y z
N SER A 1 -1.38 -3.18 -6.86
CA SER A 1 -2.51 -3.27 -7.79
C SER A 1 -2.24 -2.51 -9.09
N ALA A 2 -2.06 -1.18 -9.09
CA ALA A 2 -1.81 -0.40 -10.32
C ALA A 2 -0.57 -0.88 -11.10
N LEU A 3 0.55 -1.14 -10.41
CA LEU A 3 1.75 -1.66 -11.06
C LEU A 3 1.56 -3.05 -11.66
N ALA A 4 0.84 -3.96 -10.97
CA ALA A 4 0.53 -5.29 -11.50
C ALA A 4 -0.41 -5.21 -12.72
N ALA A 5 -1.41 -4.33 -12.71
CA ALA A 5 -2.28 -4.07 -13.85
C ALA A 5 -1.51 -3.49 -15.04
N ASN A 6 -0.62 -2.53 -14.80
CA ASN A 6 0.24 -1.97 -15.84
C ASN A 6 1.22 -2.99 -16.39
N LEU A 7 1.78 -3.87 -15.55
CA LEU A 7 2.65 -4.96 -15.98
C LEU A 7 1.89 -5.96 -16.86
N GLN A 8 0.65 -6.31 -16.49
CA GLN A 8 -0.22 -7.19 -17.28
C GLN A 8 -0.59 -6.58 -18.63
N LEU A 9 -0.95 -5.29 -18.64
CA LEU A 9 -1.26 -4.53 -19.86
C LEU A 9 -0.01 -4.45 -20.76
N PHE A 10 1.13 -4.11 -20.19
CA PHE A 10 2.38 -4.02 -20.94
C PHE A 10 2.78 -5.39 -21.50
N SER A 11 2.62 -6.46 -20.73
CA SER A 11 2.92 -7.81 -21.18
C SER A 11 1.97 -8.32 -22.26
N SER A 12 0.68 -7.93 -22.26
CA SER A 12 -0.26 -8.32 -23.32
C SER A 12 -0.02 -7.53 -24.61
N LEU A 13 0.36 -6.25 -24.53
CA LEU A 13 0.80 -5.46 -25.67
C LEU A 13 2.10 -5.99 -26.26
N LEU A 14 3.07 -6.33 -25.40
CA LEU A 14 4.35 -6.87 -25.82
C LEU A 14 4.19 -8.27 -26.47
N GLN A 15 3.30 -9.10 -25.94
CA GLN A 15 2.96 -10.40 -26.53
C GLN A 15 2.29 -10.25 -27.90
N ASN A 16 1.35 -9.30 -28.05
CA ASN A 16 0.72 -9.00 -29.34
C ASN A 16 1.71 -8.47 -30.38
N TRP A 17 2.77 -7.77 -29.93
CA TRP A 17 3.81 -7.23 -30.80
C TRP A 17 4.89 -8.27 -31.17
N LEU A 18 5.24 -9.19 -30.27
CA LEU A 18 6.26 -10.23 -30.50
C LEU A 18 5.71 -11.57 -31.04
N GLY A 19 4.39 -11.80 -31.04
CA GLY A 19 3.79 -13.01 -31.58
C GLY A 19 4.11 -14.32 -30.83
N GLY A 20 4.66 -14.25 -29.61
CA GLY A 20 5.07 -15.41 -28.81
C GLY A 20 5.06 -15.17 -27.30
N ALA A 21 5.11 -16.26 -26.51
CA ALA A 21 5.15 -16.20 -25.05
C ALA A 21 6.48 -15.59 -24.58
N THR A 22 6.42 -14.40 -23.96
CA THR A 22 7.61 -13.70 -23.43
C THR A 22 7.96 -14.23 -22.03
N PHE A 23 9.19 -13.98 -21.58
CA PHE A 23 9.67 -14.19 -20.20
C PHE A 23 8.72 -13.62 -19.10
N LEU A 24 7.97 -12.56 -19.43
CA LEU A 24 6.98 -11.92 -18.56
C LEU A 24 5.66 -12.70 -18.44
N GLY A 25 5.37 -13.58 -19.40
CA GLY A 25 4.25 -14.50 -19.40
C GLY A 25 3.52 -14.59 -20.73
N GLY A 26 3.08 -15.80 -21.08
CA GLY A 26 2.11 -16.01 -22.15
C GLY A 26 0.70 -15.82 -21.61
N PHE A 27 -0.13 -15.07 -22.33
CA PHE A 27 -1.56 -14.90 -22.07
C PHE A 27 -2.36 -15.63 -23.15
N VAL A 28 -3.41 -16.35 -22.74
CA VAL A 28 -4.46 -16.88 -23.62
C VAL A 28 -5.79 -16.44 -23.04
N ASN A 29 -6.63 -15.79 -23.85
CA ASN A 29 -7.95 -15.26 -23.45
C ASN A 29 -7.91 -14.30 -22.25
N GLY A 30 -6.91 -13.40 -22.20
CA GLY A 30 -6.81 -12.39 -21.13
C GLY A 30 -6.38 -12.93 -19.75
N GLN A 31 -6.15 -14.24 -19.65
CA GLN A 31 -5.62 -14.90 -18.45
C GLN A 31 -4.14 -15.26 -18.66
N PRO A 32 -3.22 -14.85 -17.77
CA PRO A 32 -1.83 -15.28 -17.85
C PRO A 32 -1.76 -16.78 -17.54
N ILE A 33 -1.25 -17.58 -18.47
CA ILE A 33 -1.10 -19.04 -18.36
C ILE A 33 0.35 -19.47 -18.07
N SER A 34 1.33 -18.57 -18.21
CA SER A 34 2.75 -18.86 -17.97
C SER A 34 3.53 -17.60 -17.57
N GLY A 35 4.76 -17.76 -17.05
CA GLY A 35 5.70 -16.68 -16.72
C GLY A 35 5.44 -15.94 -15.40
N LEU A 36 6.15 -14.83 -15.15
CA LEU A 36 6.03 -14.02 -13.92
C LEU A 36 4.60 -13.49 -13.73
N ALA A 37 3.87 -13.21 -14.80
CA ALA A 37 2.47 -12.78 -14.73
C ALA A 37 1.53 -13.83 -14.12
N TYR A 38 1.81 -15.13 -14.27
CA TYR A 38 1.05 -16.20 -13.62
C TYR A 38 1.17 -16.15 -12.09
N TRP A 39 2.38 -15.85 -11.58
CA TRP A 39 2.65 -15.72 -10.15
C TRP A 39 2.12 -14.41 -9.54
N ILE A 40 1.99 -13.36 -10.36
CA ILE A 40 1.47 -12.05 -9.94
C ILE A 40 -0.07 -12.02 -10.00
N HIS A 41 -0.70 -12.85 -10.84
CA HIS A 41 -2.16 -12.94 -10.93
C HIS A 41 -2.75 -13.74 -9.76
N SER A 42 -3.82 -13.23 -9.14
CA SER A 42 -4.55 -13.92 -8.10
C SER A 42 -5.68 -14.73 -8.74
N THR A 43 -5.53 -16.06 -8.80
CA THR A 43 -6.67 -16.94 -9.06
C THR A 43 -7.54 -16.98 -7.80
N PRO A 44 -8.82 -16.60 -7.85
CA PRO A 44 -9.69 -16.59 -6.68
C PRO A 44 -9.87 -18.02 -6.16
N LEU A 45 -9.22 -18.32 -5.03
CA LEU A 45 -9.21 -19.67 -4.46
C LEU A 45 -10.61 -20.12 -4.05
N LEU A 46 -11.44 -19.19 -3.57
CA LEU A 46 -12.80 -19.49 -3.13
C LEU A 46 -13.67 -20.06 -4.27
N GLU A 47 -13.52 -19.53 -5.48
CA GLU A 47 -14.21 -20.02 -6.67
C GLU A 47 -13.68 -21.40 -7.10
N THR A 48 -12.37 -21.63 -7.01
CA THR A 48 -11.75 -22.93 -7.35
C THR A 48 -12.03 -24.04 -6.35
N VAL A 49 -12.23 -23.70 -5.06
CA VAL A 49 -12.62 -24.64 -4.00
C VAL A 49 -14.10 -25.03 -4.14
N ILE A 50 -14.97 -24.05 -4.44
CA ILE A 50 -16.41 -24.29 -4.64
C ILE A 50 -16.70 -25.08 -5.92
N THR A 51 -15.92 -24.87 -6.99
CA THR A 51 -16.06 -25.61 -8.27
C THR A 51 -15.39 -26.99 -8.27
N GLY A 52 -14.78 -27.42 -7.16
CA GLY A 52 -14.23 -28.77 -7.00
C GLY A 52 -12.92 -29.07 -7.75
N SER A 53 -12.31 -28.07 -8.43
CA SER A 53 -11.05 -28.21 -9.17
C SER A 53 -9.82 -27.79 -8.35
N PHE A 54 -9.75 -28.20 -7.09
CA PHE A 54 -8.61 -27.88 -6.23
C PHE A 54 -7.36 -28.67 -6.65
N ARG A 55 -6.37 -27.96 -7.22
CA ARG A 55 -5.05 -28.51 -7.56
C ARG A 55 -3.99 -27.89 -6.67
N TRP A 56 -3.02 -28.69 -6.22
CA TRP A 56 -1.87 -28.24 -5.39
C TRP A 56 -1.10 -27.06 -6.00
N VAL A 57 -1.11 -26.94 -7.33
CA VAL A 57 -0.51 -25.83 -8.08
C VAL A 57 -1.10 -24.47 -7.70
N PHE A 58 -2.41 -24.38 -7.40
CA PHE A 58 -3.06 -23.13 -7.01
C PHE A 58 -2.67 -22.67 -5.60
N ALA A 59 -2.37 -23.61 -4.69
CA ALA A 59 -1.88 -23.28 -3.35
C ALA A 59 -0.47 -22.65 -3.40
N LEU A 60 0.42 -23.20 -4.24
CA LEU A 60 1.75 -22.64 -4.49
C LEU A 60 1.67 -21.25 -5.14
N GLN A 61 0.77 -21.05 -6.10
CA GLN A 61 0.54 -19.75 -6.74
C GLN A 61 0.03 -18.71 -5.73
N ALA A 62 -0.88 -19.08 -4.83
CA ALA A 62 -1.40 -18.18 -3.80
C ALA A 62 -0.33 -17.73 -2.79
N VAL A 63 0.54 -18.65 -2.36
CA VAL A 63 1.67 -18.31 -1.47
C VAL A 63 2.65 -17.36 -2.18
N GLY A 64 2.95 -17.63 -3.46
CA GLY A 64 3.78 -16.75 -4.28
C GLY A 64 3.17 -15.36 -4.44
N HIS A 65 1.87 -15.27 -4.68
CA HIS A 65 1.14 -14.01 -4.80
C HIS A 65 1.21 -13.18 -3.51
N VAL A 66 0.96 -13.81 -2.36
CA VAL A 66 1.01 -13.15 -1.03
C VAL A 66 2.40 -12.62 -0.73
N LEU A 67 3.45 -13.42 -0.95
CA LEU A 67 4.84 -13.01 -0.74
C LEU A 67 5.21 -11.83 -1.65
N PHE A 68 4.87 -11.92 -2.94
CA PHE A 68 5.16 -10.86 -3.90
C PHE A 68 4.45 -9.56 -3.53
N TYR A 69 3.14 -9.60 -3.27
CA TYR A 69 2.38 -8.41 -2.89
C TYR A 69 2.86 -7.77 -1.59
N THR A 70 3.22 -8.58 -0.60
CA THR A 70 3.70 -8.09 0.70
C THR A 70 5.07 -7.42 0.56
N LEU A 71 6.02 -8.05 -0.13
CA LEU A 71 7.34 -7.46 -0.39
C LEU A 71 7.24 -6.16 -1.19
N PHE A 72 6.44 -6.16 -2.25
CA PHE A 72 6.27 -4.97 -3.08
C PHE A 72 5.57 -3.84 -2.33
N SER A 73 4.61 -4.18 -1.44
CA SER A 73 3.94 -3.21 -0.57
C SER A 73 4.89 -2.57 0.43
N ILE A 74 5.80 -3.34 1.04
CA ILE A 74 6.84 -2.81 1.95
C ILE A 74 7.77 -1.85 1.21
N LEU A 75 8.26 -2.26 0.02
CA LEU A 75 9.14 -1.40 -0.79
C LEU A 75 8.44 -0.10 -1.16
N PHE A 76 7.20 -0.18 -1.63
CA PHE A 76 6.43 1.00 -2.00
C PHE A 76 6.16 1.91 -0.80
N ALA A 77 5.84 1.36 0.37
CA ALA A 77 5.66 2.14 1.59
C ALA A 77 6.94 2.87 2.01
N PHE A 78 8.09 2.20 1.93
CA PHE A 78 9.39 2.82 2.25
C PHE A 78 9.74 3.96 1.30
N PHE A 79 9.58 3.75 -0.02
CA PHE A 79 9.78 4.80 -1.01
C PHE A 79 8.78 5.95 -0.83
N TRP A 80 7.52 5.64 -0.54
CA TRP A 80 6.49 6.65 -0.34
C TRP A 80 6.83 7.59 0.82
N VAL A 81 7.28 7.05 1.96
CA VAL A 81 7.63 7.86 3.14
C VAL A 81 8.78 8.81 2.85
N ASN A 82 9.80 8.35 2.12
CA ASN A 82 10.95 9.18 1.76
C ASN A 82 10.59 10.28 0.74
N THR A 83 9.71 9.99 -0.22
CA THR A 83 9.34 10.94 -1.29
C THR A 83 8.24 11.92 -0.88
N SER A 84 7.30 11.51 -0.02
CA SER A 84 6.15 12.32 0.39
C SER A 84 6.44 13.33 1.51
N GLY A 85 7.69 13.42 1.98
CA GLY A 85 8.05 14.28 3.11
C GLY A 85 7.38 13.84 4.42
N GLN A 86 7.06 12.54 4.53
CA GLN A 86 6.59 11.89 5.77
C GLN A 86 7.75 11.24 6.53
N ASP A 87 8.99 11.49 6.11
CA ASP A 87 10.19 11.07 6.80
C ASP A 87 10.35 11.80 8.14
N ALA A 88 11.12 11.19 9.04
CA ALA A 88 11.32 11.69 10.40
C ALA A 88 11.87 13.13 10.46
N ARG A 89 12.69 13.53 9.48
CA ARG A 89 13.32 14.85 9.45
C ARG A 89 12.32 15.91 9.03
N SER A 90 11.61 15.68 7.92
CA SER A 90 10.56 16.60 7.45
C SER A 90 9.45 16.78 8.51
N GLN A 91 9.09 15.71 9.22
CA GLN A 91 8.09 15.79 10.28
C GLN A 91 8.61 16.52 11.53
N ALA A 92 9.87 16.30 11.92
CA ALA A 92 10.50 17.05 13.01
C ALA A 92 10.55 18.55 12.70
N GLY A 93 10.88 18.93 11.46
CA GLY A 93 10.85 20.32 10.99
C GLY A 93 9.47 20.96 11.13
N LYS A 94 8.39 20.28 10.71
CA LYS A 94 6.99 20.78 10.82
C LYS A 94 6.54 20.95 12.28
N ILE A 95 6.94 20.03 13.17
CA ILE A 95 6.62 20.13 14.60
C ILE A 95 7.34 21.33 15.23
N MET A 96 8.59 21.56 14.85
CA MET A 96 9.36 22.71 15.32
C MET A 96 8.83 24.03 14.77
N SER A 97 8.42 24.08 13.49
CA SER A 97 7.89 25.29 12.86
C SER A 97 6.50 25.69 13.36
N SER A 98 5.68 24.72 13.78
CA SER A 98 4.35 24.99 14.37
C SER A 98 4.40 25.56 15.79
N GLY A 99 5.60 25.85 16.32
CA GLY A 99 5.77 26.40 17.67
C GLY A 99 5.54 25.39 18.80
N MET A 100 5.30 24.12 18.45
CA MET A 100 5.07 23.03 19.38
C MET A 100 6.41 22.52 19.95
N SER A 101 6.95 23.21 20.94
CA SER A 101 8.15 22.75 21.66
C SER A 101 7.80 21.66 22.65
N MET A 102 8.39 20.48 22.53
CA MET A 102 8.28 19.43 23.54
C MET A 102 8.92 19.94 24.87
N PRO A 103 8.14 20.13 25.96
CA PRO A 103 8.66 20.67 27.19
C PRO A 103 9.71 19.73 27.80
N GLY A 104 10.91 20.24 28.09
CA GLY A 104 11.96 19.51 28.82
C GLY A 104 13.29 19.27 28.08
N PHE A 105 13.37 19.51 26.76
CA PHE A 105 14.62 19.38 25.99
C PHE A 105 14.99 20.68 25.26
N ARG A 106 16.30 20.92 25.07
CA ARG A 106 16.78 21.99 24.17
C ARG A 106 16.15 21.79 22.78
N LYS A 107 15.79 22.90 22.13
CA LYS A 107 15.10 23.00 20.82
C LYS A 107 15.96 22.49 19.65
N ASP A 108 16.44 21.25 19.74
CA ASP A 108 17.31 20.66 18.73
C ASP A 108 16.49 19.70 17.86
N GLU A 109 16.23 20.11 16.62
CA GLU A 109 15.54 19.32 15.58
C GLU A 109 16.12 17.91 15.44
N ARG A 110 17.44 17.77 15.60
CA ARG A 110 18.16 16.49 15.54
C ARG A 110 17.72 15.49 16.60
N VAL A 111 17.38 15.97 17.80
CA VAL A 111 16.89 15.09 18.88
C VAL A 111 15.51 14.56 18.52
N LEU A 112 14.62 15.44 18.07
CA LEU A 112 13.27 15.07 17.66
C LEU A 112 13.29 14.12 16.45
N GLU A 113 14.14 14.38 15.45
CA GLU A 113 14.37 13.49 14.31
C GLU A 113 14.81 12.09 14.77
N SER A 114 15.77 12.00 15.70
CA SER A 114 16.27 10.71 16.18
C SER A 114 15.19 9.86 16.86
N ILE A 115 14.30 10.51 17.61
CA ILE A 115 13.16 9.86 18.26
C ILE A 115 12.15 9.42 17.20
N LEU A 116 11.72 10.32 16.32
CA LEU A 116 10.75 10.01 15.27
C LEU A 116 11.26 8.91 14.34
N LYS A 117 12.53 8.92 13.95
CA LYS A 117 13.13 7.91 13.08
C LYS A 117 13.02 6.50 13.64
N ARG A 118 13.14 6.35 14.96
CA ARG A 118 12.98 5.06 15.65
C ARG A 118 11.55 4.52 15.55
N TYR A 119 10.55 5.37 15.35
CA TYR A 119 9.14 4.97 15.19
C TYR A 119 8.69 4.91 13.74
N VAL A 120 9.08 5.88 12.91
CA VAL A 120 8.65 5.98 11.51
C VAL A 120 9.13 4.76 10.72
N THR A 121 10.41 4.40 10.78
CA THR A 121 10.94 3.29 9.97
C THR A 121 10.28 1.93 10.27
N PRO A 122 10.13 1.49 11.53
CA PRO A 122 9.40 0.26 11.83
C PRO A 122 7.92 0.35 11.48
N LEU A 123 7.28 1.50 11.71
CA LEU A 123 5.86 1.69 11.41
C LEU A 123 5.58 1.57 9.90
N THR A 124 6.47 2.09 9.05
CA THR A 124 6.35 1.97 7.59
C THR A 124 6.45 0.53 7.12
N ILE A 125 7.42 -0.23 7.66
CA ILE A 125 7.63 -1.63 7.27
C ILE A 125 6.46 -2.49 7.75
N MET A 126 6.04 -2.32 9.00
CA MET A 126 4.91 -3.06 9.59
C MET A 126 3.59 -2.71 8.90
N GLY A 127 3.34 -1.42 8.63
CA GLY A 127 2.14 -0.96 7.93
C GLY A 127 2.10 -1.45 6.48
N GLY A 128 3.21 -1.34 5.75
CA GLY A 128 3.34 -1.89 4.40
C GLY A 128 3.12 -3.40 4.35
N ALA A 129 3.69 -4.15 5.29
CA ALA A 129 3.49 -5.58 5.42
C ALA A 129 2.03 -5.95 5.72
N ALA A 130 1.40 -5.27 6.70
CA ALA A 130 0.02 -5.52 7.09
C ALA A 130 -0.97 -5.23 5.96
N ILE A 131 -0.82 -4.10 5.26
CA ILE A 131 -1.67 -3.73 4.13
C ILE A 131 -1.47 -4.71 2.96
N GLY A 132 -0.22 -5.10 2.69
CA GLY A 132 0.11 -6.09 1.65
C GLY A 132 -0.53 -7.45 1.92
N LEU A 133 -0.44 -7.93 3.16
CA LEU A 133 -1.07 -9.17 3.61
C LEU A 133 -2.60 -9.09 3.51
N LEU A 134 -3.22 -8.05 4.08
CA LEU A 134 -4.67 -7.87 4.02
C LEU A 134 -5.20 -7.82 2.58
N ALA A 135 -4.53 -7.05 1.72
CA ALA A 135 -4.89 -6.95 0.31
C ALA A 135 -4.78 -8.30 -0.41
N SER A 136 -3.69 -9.05 -0.16
CA SER A 136 -3.49 -10.36 -0.77
C SER A 136 -4.52 -11.39 -0.33
N VAL A 137 -4.84 -11.46 0.98
CA VAL A 137 -5.87 -12.37 1.51
C VAL A 137 -7.24 -12.03 0.93
N ALA A 138 -7.60 -10.74 0.87
CA ALA A 138 -8.87 -10.32 0.31
C ALA A 138 -8.99 -10.61 -1.21
N ASN A 139 -7.88 -10.58 -1.95
CA ASN A 139 -7.86 -11.02 -3.36
C ASN A 139 -8.04 -12.55 -3.49
N LEU A 140 -7.42 -13.34 -2.60
CA LEU A 140 -7.56 -14.80 -2.60
C LEU A 140 -8.99 -15.25 -2.23
N LEU A 141 -9.65 -14.52 -1.35
CA LEU A 141 -11.05 -14.76 -0.96
C LEU A 141 -12.06 -14.42 -2.06
N GLY A 142 -11.63 -13.85 -3.19
CA GLY A 142 -12.52 -13.56 -4.31
C GLY A 142 -13.47 -12.39 -4.05
N ALA A 143 -13.06 -11.38 -3.28
CA ALA A 143 -13.85 -10.16 -3.12
C ALA A 143 -14.19 -9.57 -4.51
N LEU A 144 -15.49 -9.45 -4.83
CA LEU A 144 -15.99 -9.07 -6.17
C LEU A 144 -15.40 -7.76 -6.73
N VAL A 145 -15.03 -6.82 -5.85
CA VAL A 145 -14.50 -5.49 -6.21
C VAL A 145 -12.95 -5.46 -6.11
N GLY A 146 -12.32 -6.57 -5.73
CA GLY A 146 -10.90 -6.67 -5.42
C GLY A 146 -10.60 -6.14 -4.01
N GLY A 147 -9.88 -6.93 -3.20
CA GLY A 147 -9.56 -6.60 -1.81
C GLY A 147 -8.86 -5.25 -1.65
N THR A 148 -8.05 -4.86 -2.62
CA THR A 148 -7.39 -3.56 -2.66
C THR A 148 -8.34 -2.39 -2.81
N ALA A 149 -9.43 -2.52 -3.55
CA ALA A 149 -10.34 -1.40 -3.82
C ALA A 149 -11.19 -1.09 -2.58
N ILE A 150 -11.61 -2.12 -1.84
CA ILE A 150 -12.34 -1.97 -0.58
C ILE A 150 -11.48 -1.25 0.45
N LEU A 151 -10.21 -1.66 0.61
CA LEU A 151 -9.27 -0.98 1.51
C LEU A 151 -9.07 0.49 1.14
N LEU A 152 -8.96 0.78 -0.17
CA LEU A 152 -8.83 2.15 -0.67
C LEU A 152 -10.08 3.00 -0.36
N ALA A 153 -11.27 2.44 -0.58
CA ALA A 153 -12.53 3.12 -0.30
C ALA A 153 -12.67 3.44 1.19
N VAL A 154 -12.40 2.46 2.07
CA VAL A 154 -12.43 2.66 3.52
C VAL A 154 -11.41 3.72 3.94
N MET A 155 -10.20 3.71 3.36
CA MET A 155 -9.16 4.70 3.64
C MET A 155 -9.59 6.12 3.25
N ILE A 156 -10.17 6.30 2.05
CA ILE A 156 -10.65 7.61 1.59
C ILE A 156 -11.75 8.13 2.51
N ILE A 157 -12.70 7.28 2.89
CA ILE A 157 -13.80 7.65 3.79
C ILE A 157 -13.26 8.05 5.16
N TYR A 158 -12.32 7.28 5.73
CA TYR A 158 -11.70 7.62 7.01
C TYR A 158 -10.92 8.93 6.96
N GLN A 159 -10.18 9.16 5.88
CA GLN A 159 -9.42 10.40 5.71
C GLN A 159 -10.35 11.61 5.55
N LEU A 160 -11.46 11.46 4.82
CA LEU A 160 -12.50 12.48 4.73
C LEU A 160 -13.11 12.79 6.11
N TYR A 161 -13.44 11.74 6.87
CA TYR A 161 -13.96 11.90 8.24
C TYR A 161 -12.98 12.66 9.14
N GLN A 162 -11.70 12.30 9.11
CA GLN A 162 -10.66 12.99 9.91
C GLN A 162 -10.51 14.47 9.53
N ASN A 163 -10.53 14.78 8.23
CA ASN A 163 -10.43 16.16 7.76
C ASN A 163 -11.61 17.01 8.24
N ILE A 164 -12.84 16.47 8.19
CA ILE A 164 -14.04 17.15 8.67
C ILE A 164 -13.98 17.35 10.20
N ALA A 165 -13.57 16.31 10.94
CA ALA A 165 -13.43 16.39 12.39
C ALA A 165 -12.38 17.43 12.82
N GLN A 166 -11.25 17.51 12.10
CA GLN A 166 -10.22 18.52 12.35
C GLN A 166 -10.72 19.94 12.05
N GLN A 167 -11.43 20.14 10.94
CA GLN A 167 -12.01 21.45 10.60
C GLN A 167 -13.02 21.91 11.66
N HIS A 168 -13.92 21.04 12.10
CA HIS A 168 -14.85 21.36 13.18
C HIS A 168 -14.16 21.71 14.50
N ALA A 169 -13.07 21.01 14.84
CA ALA A 169 -12.28 21.34 16.03
C ALA A 169 -11.64 22.74 15.94
N VAL A 170 -11.18 23.15 14.75
CA VAL A 170 -10.59 24.48 14.51
C VAL A 170 -11.66 25.59 14.52
N ASP A 171 -12.87 25.32 14.03
CA ASP A 171 -13.96 26.30 14.01
C ASP A 171 -14.61 26.53 15.38
N MET A 172 -14.59 25.53 16.27
CA MET A 172 -15.19 25.64 17.61
C MET A 172 -14.34 26.41 18.63
N ASN A 173 -13.03 26.55 18.40
CA ASN A 173 -12.16 27.30 19.31
C ASN A 173 -11.14 28.14 18.51
N PRO A 174 -11.35 29.46 18.35
CA PRO A 174 -10.48 30.32 17.52
C PRO A 174 -9.03 30.38 18.03
N ALA A 175 -8.75 29.96 19.27
CA ALA A 175 -7.40 29.76 19.79
C ALA A 175 -6.64 28.60 19.12
N LEU A 176 -7.33 27.60 18.54
CA LEU A 176 -6.74 26.48 17.82
C LEU A 176 -6.34 26.83 16.37
N ARG A 177 -6.86 27.94 15.81
CA ARG A 177 -6.42 28.45 14.49
C ARG A 177 -4.92 28.76 14.45
N GLY A 178 -4.36 29.25 15.55
CA GLY A 178 -2.92 29.55 15.64
C GLY A 178 -2.02 28.31 15.75
N PHE A 179 -2.58 27.15 16.12
CA PHE A 179 -1.83 25.90 16.33
C PHE A 179 -1.87 24.97 15.10
N PHE A 180 -2.95 25.02 14.31
CA PHE A 180 -3.11 24.22 13.08
C PHE A 180 -2.92 25.02 11.78
N GLY A 181 -2.76 26.35 11.87
CA GLY A 181 -2.70 27.27 10.72
C GLY A 181 -1.29 27.77 10.34
N GLY A 182 -0.22 27.15 10.83
CA GLY A 182 1.17 27.53 10.56
C GLY A 182 2.08 26.34 10.28
#